data_AF-A0A0F9YU82-F1
#
_entry.id   AF-A0A0F9YU82-F1
#
_cell.length_a   1.000
_cell.length_b   1.000
_cell.length_c   1.000
_cell.angle_alpha   90.00
_cell.angle_beta   90.00
_cell.angle_gamma   90.00
#
_symmetry.space_group_name_H-M   'P 1'
#
loop_
_entity.id
_entity.type
_entity.pdbx_description
1 polymer ?
#
loop_
_entity_poly.entity_id
_entity_poly.type
_entity_poly.pdbx_seq_one_letter_code
_entity_poly.pdbx_strand_id
1 'polypeptide(L)'
;MTSIDFFGSFNVDFFKNRKFVIDERKYVNADFFIKDLLQALDNPSIYFFNNQPKLYNSNYTLHSEYNGDIYKNETILDHAFIARKLFNINLDSQFCIFRDGTCTKQDWYDFDIVIIIELLPSGISTEYDGIITVKNREKVFFRCKYKSYTDKTEYFKL
;
A
#
# COMPACT_ATOMS: atom_id res chain seq x y z
N MET A 1 -17.29 -18.51 -4.63
CA MET A 1 -15.87 -18.18 -4.86
C MET A 1 -15.11 -18.42 -3.56
N THR A 2 -13.88 -18.94 -3.62
CA THR A 2 -13.10 -19.29 -2.44
C THR A 2 -12.28 -18.07 -1.98
N SER A 3 -12.44 -17.68 -0.71
CA SER A 3 -11.57 -16.69 -0.07
C SER A 3 -10.13 -17.20 -0.03
N ILE A 4 -9.17 -16.29 -0.08
CA ILE A 4 -7.75 -16.60 -0.11
C ILE A 4 -6.99 -15.77 0.91
N ASP A 5 -5.93 -16.35 1.47
CA ASP A 5 -4.97 -15.62 2.28
C ASP A 5 -4.03 -14.84 1.35
N PHE A 6 -4.24 -13.53 1.24
CA PHE A 6 -3.44 -12.66 0.37
C PHE A 6 -1.96 -12.71 0.75
N PHE A 7 -1.65 -12.50 2.03
CA PHE A 7 -0.26 -12.45 2.50
C PHE A 7 0.36 -13.84 2.54
N GLY A 8 -0.40 -14.88 2.92
CA GLY A 8 0.03 -16.27 2.83
C GLY A 8 0.24 -16.77 1.39
N SER A 9 -0.32 -16.10 0.39
CA SER A 9 -0.04 -16.38 -1.03
C SER A 9 1.37 -15.93 -1.45
N PHE A 10 2.05 -15.14 -0.63
CA PHE A 10 3.43 -14.74 -0.84
C PHE A 10 4.31 -15.34 0.27
N ASN A 11 5.45 -15.93 -0.10
CA ASN A 11 6.47 -16.26 0.91
C ASN A 11 6.93 -14.94 1.57
N VAL A 12 7.21 -14.93 2.87
CA VAL A 12 7.85 -13.82 3.60
C VAL A 12 9.06 -13.26 2.85
N ASP A 13 9.83 -14.12 2.18
CA ASP A 13 10.99 -13.72 1.37
C ASP A 13 10.63 -12.87 0.13
N PHE A 14 9.36 -12.86 -0.28
CA PHE A 14 8.86 -11.96 -1.32
C PHE A 14 8.92 -10.49 -0.89
N PHE A 15 8.73 -10.23 0.40
CA PHE A 15 8.72 -8.87 0.96
C PHE A 15 10.11 -8.40 1.39
N LYS A 16 11.00 -9.33 1.79
CA LYS A 16 12.35 -8.99 2.26
C LYS A 16 13.18 -8.32 1.15
N ASN A 17 13.91 -7.27 1.52
CA ASN A 17 14.89 -6.56 0.69
C ASN A 17 14.35 -6.02 -0.65
N ARG A 18 13.05 -5.76 -0.75
CA ARG A 18 12.42 -5.14 -1.93
C ARG A 18 11.73 -3.85 -1.56
N LYS A 19 11.79 -2.88 -2.47
CA LYS A 19 11.01 -1.64 -2.41
C LYS A 19 9.69 -1.81 -3.14
N PHE A 20 8.61 -1.44 -2.47
CA PHE A 20 7.24 -1.55 -2.94
C PHE A 20 6.65 -0.16 -3.12
N VAL A 21 5.92 0.01 -4.21
CA VAL A 21 4.99 1.13 -4.37
C VAL A 21 3.56 0.63 -4.33
N ILE A 22 2.73 1.30 -3.53
CA ILE A 22 1.28 1.12 -3.52
C ILE A 22 0.70 2.29 -4.31
N ASP A 23 0.18 1.96 -5.49
CA ASP A 23 -0.48 2.87 -6.41
C ASP A 23 -2.00 2.79 -6.16
N GLU A 24 -2.48 3.64 -5.25
CA GLU A 24 -3.91 3.85 -5.00
C GLU A 24 -4.48 4.65 -6.17
N ARG A 25 -5.27 4.01 -7.03
CA ARG A 25 -5.94 4.70 -8.14
C ARG A 25 -7.07 5.58 -7.63
N LYS A 26 -7.54 6.49 -8.49
CA LYS A 26 -8.66 7.37 -8.16
C LYS A 26 -9.88 6.56 -7.71
N TYR A 27 -10.59 7.10 -6.72
CA TYR A 27 -11.85 6.56 -6.21
C TYR A 27 -11.76 5.21 -5.49
N VAL A 28 -10.56 4.76 -5.11
CA VAL A 28 -10.36 3.68 -4.14
C VAL A 28 -9.73 4.23 -2.86
N ASN A 29 -9.93 3.53 -1.74
CA ASN A 29 -9.26 3.82 -0.49
C ASN A 29 -8.27 2.68 -0.17
N ALA A 30 -6.97 2.97 -0.09
CA ALA A 30 -5.94 1.97 0.25
C ALA A 30 -5.76 1.75 1.78
N ASP A 31 -6.48 2.44 2.65
CA ASP A 31 -6.33 2.33 4.11
C ASP A 31 -6.50 0.91 4.64
N PHE A 32 -7.42 0.13 4.04
CA PHE A 32 -7.60 -1.28 4.38
C PHE A 32 -6.32 -2.08 4.13
N PHE A 33 -5.62 -1.79 3.04
CA PHE A 33 -4.42 -2.50 2.65
C PHE A 33 -3.23 -2.10 3.51
N ILE A 34 -3.14 -0.83 3.89
CA ILE A 34 -2.14 -0.34 4.86
C ILE A 34 -2.35 -1.03 6.21
N LYS A 35 -3.60 -1.12 6.68
CA LYS A 35 -3.94 -1.86 7.90
C LYS A 35 -3.49 -3.32 7.81
N ASP A 36 -3.81 -4.00 6.72
CA ASP A 36 -3.46 -5.41 6.58
C ASP A 36 -1.93 -5.61 6.46
N LEU A 37 -1.22 -4.67 5.81
CA LEU A 37 0.25 -4.64 5.80
C LEU A 37 0.84 -4.47 7.20
N LEU A 38 0.30 -3.54 8.00
CA LEU A 38 0.76 -3.31 9.37
C LEU A 38 0.58 -4.56 10.26
N GLN A 39 -0.45 -5.37 10.00
CA GLN A 39 -0.67 -6.64 10.70
C GLN A 39 0.24 -7.77 10.20
N ALA A 40 0.59 -7.75 8.91
CA ALA A 40 1.44 -8.77 8.30
C ALA A 40 2.94 -8.55 8.57
N LEU A 41 3.35 -7.31 8.84
CA LEU A 41 4.72 -6.94 9.17
C LEU A 41 4.94 -6.99 10.70
N ASP A 42 6.14 -7.39 11.12
CA ASP A 42 6.51 -7.46 12.54
C ASP A 42 7.05 -6.09 13.00
N ASN A 43 6.29 -5.39 13.87
CA ASN A 43 6.59 -4.05 14.40
C ASN A 43 7.02 -2.99 13.35
N PRO A 44 6.23 -2.75 12.29
CA PRO A 44 6.58 -1.76 11.28
C PRO A 44 6.52 -0.34 11.86
N SER A 45 7.45 0.51 11.41
CA SER A 45 7.37 1.94 11.63
C SER A 45 6.67 2.62 10.44
N ILE A 46 5.77 3.56 10.72
CA ILE A 46 4.97 4.21 9.69
C ILE A 46 4.94 5.73 9.85
N TYR A 47 5.11 6.40 8.72
CA TYR A 47 5.08 7.85 8.64
C TYR A 47 3.84 8.32 7.86
N PHE A 48 3.11 9.27 8.45
CA PHE A 48 1.95 9.92 7.83
C PHE A 48 2.10 11.44 7.81
N PHE A 49 1.66 12.05 6.71
CA PHE A 49 1.48 13.51 6.62
C PHE A 49 0.16 13.99 7.25
N ASN A 50 -0.48 13.16 8.08
CA ASN A 50 -1.70 13.46 8.81
C ASN A 50 -1.44 13.22 10.30
N ASN A 51 -1.75 14.22 11.13
CA ASN A 51 -1.50 14.19 12.58
C ASN A 51 -2.46 13.26 13.37
N GLN A 52 -3.49 12.70 12.72
CA GLN A 52 -4.41 11.75 13.35
C GLN A 52 -4.87 10.65 12.37
N PRO A 53 -3.99 9.69 12.03
CA PRO A 53 -4.45 8.51 11.31
C PRO A 53 -5.38 7.72 12.24
N LYS A 54 -6.63 7.50 11.80
CA LYS A 54 -7.57 6.60 12.48
C LYS A 54 -7.21 5.16 12.11
N LEU A 55 -6.10 4.65 12.62
CA LEU A 55 -5.66 3.28 12.38
C LEU A 55 -5.78 2.47 13.68
N TYR A 56 -6.58 1.40 13.59
CA TYR A 56 -6.99 0.53 14.68
C TYR A 56 -5.80 -0.11 15.43
N ASN A 57 -6.03 -0.46 16.71
CA ASN A 57 -5.16 -1.21 17.64
C ASN A 57 -4.08 -2.11 17.00
N SER A 58 -2.89 -1.57 16.70
CA SER A 58 -1.71 -2.35 16.35
C SER A 58 -0.46 -1.76 17.01
N ASN A 59 0.55 -2.62 17.26
CA ASN A 59 1.85 -2.23 17.79
C ASN A 59 2.71 -1.65 16.67
N TYR A 60 2.61 -0.35 16.40
CA TYR A 60 3.45 0.36 15.44
C TYR A 60 3.93 1.69 16.02
N THR A 61 5.03 2.20 15.48
CA THR A 61 5.50 3.55 15.79
C THR A 61 4.96 4.51 14.74
N LEU A 62 4.19 5.52 15.19
CA LEU A 62 3.63 6.57 14.34
C LEU A 62 4.50 7.81 14.39
N HIS A 63 4.87 8.31 13.21
CA HIS A 63 5.52 9.61 13.05
C HIS A 63 4.66 10.54 12.17
N SER A 64 4.44 11.78 12.64
CA SER A 64 3.72 12.81 11.91
C SER A 64 4.33 14.19 12.18
N GLU A 65 5.33 14.60 11.38
CA GLU A 65 6.04 15.87 11.52
C GLU A 65 6.42 16.49 10.16
N TYR A 66 6.01 17.73 9.88
CA TYR A 66 6.32 18.42 8.61
C TYR A 66 7.76 18.95 8.49
N ASN A 67 8.74 18.36 9.18
CA ASN A 67 10.13 18.81 9.19
C ASN A 67 11.03 17.92 8.32
N GLY A 68 11.71 18.54 7.34
CA GLY A 68 12.55 17.97 6.28
C GLY A 68 13.44 16.75 6.60
N ASP A 69 13.93 16.65 7.83
CA ASP A 69 15.06 15.80 8.20
C ASP A 69 14.68 14.47 8.89
N ILE A 70 13.40 14.24 9.23
CA ILE A 70 12.99 13.17 10.17
C ILE A 70 12.48 11.90 9.45
N TYR A 71 12.27 11.95 8.13
CA TYR A 71 11.60 10.87 7.37
C TYR A 71 12.48 9.66 6.99
N LYS A 72 13.61 9.46 7.68
CA LYS A 72 14.60 8.43 7.30
C LYS A 72 14.33 7.12 8.05
N ASN A 73 14.37 6.01 7.31
CA ASN A 73 14.29 4.63 7.79
C ASN A 73 12.89 4.11 8.17
N GLU A 74 11.84 4.78 7.73
CA GLU A 74 10.47 4.31 7.96
C GLU A 74 10.15 3.09 7.11
N THR A 75 9.47 2.11 7.70
CA THR A 75 9.04 0.91 6.95
C THR A 75 8.01 1.28 5.89
N ILE A 76 7.03 2.11 6.28
CA ILE A 76 5.94 2.57 5.42
C ILE A 76 5.91 4.10 5.39
N LEU A 77 5.88 4.68 4.19
CA LEU A 77 5.70 6.10 3.95
C LEU A 77 4.37 6.35 3.23
N ASP A 78 3.41 6.97 3.92
CA ASP A 78 2.18 7.45 3.30
C ASP A 78 2.37 8.81 2.61
N HIS A 79 1.57 9.08 1.58
CA HIS A 79 1.63 10.29 0.74
C HIS A 79 3.03 10.53 0.15
N ALA A 80 3.63 9.50 -0.43
CA ALA A 80 4.95 9.54 -1.08
C ALA A 80 5.09 10.66 -2.13
N PHE A 81 4.01 11.03 -2.83
CA PHE A 81 4.01 12.17 -3.75
C PHE A 81 4.34 13.49 -3.04
N ILE A 82 3.73 13.74 -1.88
CA ILE A 82 3.97 14.95 -1.08
C ILE A 82 5.42 14.99 -0.62
N ALA A 83 5.91 13.87 -0.06
CA ALA A 83 7.29 13.74 0.39
C ALA A 83 8.28 14.12 -0.73
N ARG A 84 8.08 13.55 -1.92
CA ARG A 84 8.94 13.78 -3.07
C ARG A 84 8.81 15.19 -3.64
N LYS A 85 7.59 15.69 -3.84
CA LYS A 85 7.35 16.93 -4.61
C LYS A 85 7.39 18.20 -3.78
N LEU A 86 6.86 18.17 -2.56
CA LEU A 86 6.81 19.36 -1.71
C LEU A 86 8.05 19.48 -0.83
N PHE A 87 8.61 18.35 -0.41
CA PHE A 87 9.73 18.32 0.54
C PHE A 87 11.05 17.82 -0.05
N ASN A 88 11.08 17.46 -1.34
CA ASN A 88 12.27 16.98 -2.05
C ASN A 88 12.96 15.79 -1.36
N ILE A 89 12.17 14.90 -0.75
CA ILE A 89 12.67 13.74 0.01
C ILE A 89 12.99 12.59 -0.95
N ASN A 90 14.10 11.91 -0.70
CA ASN A 90 14.38 10.62 -1.33
C ASN A 90 13.50 9.52 -0.71
N LEU A 91 12.80 8.76 -1.55
CA LEU A 91 11.86 7.74 -1.07
C LEU A 91 12.61 6.45 -0.72
N ASP A 92 13.12 6.36 0.51
CA ASP A 92 13.92 5.22 0.98
C ASP A 92 13.15 4.16 1.77
N SER A 93 11.89 4.41 2.11
CA SER A 93 11.02 3.45 2.78
C SER A 93 10.77 2.19 1.96
N GLN A 94 10.57 1.07 2.66
CA GLN A 94 10.28 -0.22 2.03
C GLN A 94 8.95 -0.19 1.28
N PHE A 95 7.92 0.43 1.86
CA PHE A 95 6.63 0.64 1.21
C PHE A 95 6.36 2.14 1.07
N CYS A 96 6.09 2.59 -0.14
CA CYS A 96 5.69 3.98 -0.42
C CYS A 96 4.28 4.00 -1.01
N ILE A 97 3.37 4.75 -0.37
CA ILE A 97 1.98 4.84 -0.81
C ILE A 97 1.78 6.15 -1.57
N PHE A 98 1.34 6.03 -2.82
CA PHE A 98 0.89 7.15 -3.63
C PHE A 98 -0.64 7.13 -3.65
N ARG A 99 -1.23 8.18 -3.11
CA ARG A 99 -2.68 8.37 -2.99
C ARG A 99 -3.29 8.99 -4.24
N ASP A 100 -4.58 8.76 -4.47
CA ASP A 100 -5.41 9.45 -5.47
C ASP A 100 -4.81 9.51 -6.90
N GLY A 101 -4.17 8.42 -7.33
CA GLY A 101 -3.60 8.30 -8.68
C GLY A 101 -2.44 9.26 -8.94
N THR A 102 -1.77 9.75 -7.90
CA THR A 102 -0.56 10.59 -8.03
C THR A 102 0.67 9.81 -8.51
N CYS A 103 0.62 8.47 -8.48
CA CYS A 103 1.69 7.61 -8.97
C CYS A 103 1.71 7.59 -10.51
N THR A 104 2.83 7.99 -11.10
CA THR A 104 3.06 7.87 -12.54
C THR A 104 3.81 6.58 -12.86
N LYS A 105 3.79 6.16 -14.13
CA LYS A 105 4.61 5.02 -14.58
C LYS A 105 6.11 5.28 -14.42
N GLN A 106 6.54 6.54 -14.44
CA GLN A 106 7.93 6.91 -14.20
C GLN A 106 8.32 6.59 -12.76
N ASP A 107 7.43 6.86 -11.79
CA ASP A 107 7.69 6.58 -10.38
C ASP A 107 7.87 5.07 -10.11
N TRP A 108 7.20 4.20 -10.88
CA TRP A 108 7.35 2.74 -10.76
C TRP A 108 8.79 2.25 -10.98
N TYR A 109 9.64 3.03 -11.67
CA TYR A 109 11.03 2.63 -11.89
C TYR A 109 11.89 2.71 -10.63
N ASP A 110 11.43 3.41 -9.58
CA ASP A 110 12.14 3.52 -8.31
C ASP A 110 11.88 2.32 -7.37
N PHE A 111 11.02 1.39 -7.78
CA PHE A 111 10.54 0.29 -6.95
C PHE A 111 10.71 -1.06 -7.67
N ASP A 112 10.88 -2.13 -6.88
CA ASP A 112 10.99 -3.51 -7.37
C ASP A 112 9.62 -4.09 -7.69
N ILE A 113 8.63 -3.77 -6.85
CA ILE A 113 7.26 -4.29 -6.92
C ILE A 113 6.27 -3.14 -6.93
N VAL A 114 5.27 -3.23 -7.81
CA VAL A 114 4.13 -2.33 -7.91
C VAL A 114 2.88 -3.09 -7.46
N ILE A 115 2.21 -2.55 -6.44
CA ILE A 115 0.89 -2.98 -5.97
C ILE A 115 -0.11 -1.94 -6.44
N ILE A 116 -0.95 -2.29 -7.41
CA ILE A 116 -2.00 -1.42 -7.92
C ILE A 116 -3.31 -1.79 -7.24
N ILE A 117 -3.96 -0.80 -6.63
CA ILE A 117 -5.30 -0.92 -6.07
C ILE A 117 -6.23 -0.07 -6.92
N GLU A 118 -7.23 -0.70 -7.53
CA GLU A 118 -8.11 -0.06 -8.51
C GLU A 118 -9.56 -0.55 -8.40
N LEU A 119 -10.50 0.26 -8.91
CA LEU A 119 -11.90 -0.14 -9.04
C LEU A 119 -12.04 -1.34 -9.99
N LEU A 120 -13.18 -2.03 -9.90
CA LEU A 120 -13.53 -3.01 -10.90
C LEU A 120 -13.69 -2.34 -12.28
N PRO A 121 -13.37 -3.02 -13.39
CA PRO A 121 -13.64 -2.50 -14.73
C PRO A 121 -15.12 -2.17 -14.97
N SER A 122 -16.03 -2.84 -14.26
CA SER A 122 -17.48 -2.59 -14.29
C SER A 122 -17.91 -1.37 -13.46
N GLY A 123 -17.00 -0.72 -12.73
CA GLY A 123 -17.30 0.35 -11.78
C GLY A 123 -17.63 -0.18 -10.39
N ILE A 124 -18.82 0.12 -9.88
CA ILE A 124 -19.25 -0.20 -8.51
C ILE A 124 -19.91 -1.58 -8.47
N SER A 125 -19.62 -2.36 -7.43
CA SER A 125 -20.27 -3.64 -7.16
C SER A 125 -20.64 -3.75 -5.67
N THR A 126 -21.74 -4.44 -5.38
CA THR A 126 -22.11 -4.80 -4.01
C THR A 126 -21.24 -5.92 -3.46
N GLU A 127 -20.71 -6.80 -4.33
CA GLU A 127 -19.97 -8.00 -3.96
C GLU A 127 -18.47 -7.77 -3.76
N TYR A 128 -17.87 -6.85 -4.53
CA TYR A 128 -16.44 -6.55 -4.47
C TYR A 128 -16.22 -5.05 -4.59
N ASP A 129 -15.21 -4.53 -3.91
CA ASP A 129 -14.90 -3.09 -3.93
C ASP A 129 -13.86 -2.75 -5.00
N GLY A 130 -13.01 -3.71 -5.37
CA GLY A 130 -11.99 -3.48 -6.38
C GLY A 130 -11.10 -4.68 -6.68
N ILE A 131 -9.97 -4.38 -7.33
CA ILE A 131 -8.94 -5.33 -7.73
C ILE A 131 -7.60 -4.87 -7.14
N ILE A 132 -6.81 -5.85 -6.71
CA ILE A 132 -5.39 -5.66 -6.38
C ILE A 132 -4.57 -6.44 -7.39
N THR A 133 -3.57 -5.77 -7.96
CA THR A 133 -2.58 -6.36 -8.86
C THR A 133 -1.18 -6.18 -8.29
N VAL A 134 -0.46 -7.27 -8.05
CA VAL A 134 0.94 -7.25 -7.64
C VAL A 134 1.81 -7.68 -8.81
N LYS A 135 2.74 -6.82 -9.22
CA LYS A 135 3.58 -7.06 -10.40
C LYS A 135 4.96 -6.44 -10.23
N ASN A 136 5.91 -6.87 -11.06
CA ASN A 136 7.10 -6.09 -11.38
C ASN A 136 7.02 -5.64 -12.84
N ARG A 137 8.18 -5.26 -13.41
CA ARG A 137 8.29 -4.84 -14.82
C ARG A 137 8.03 -5.96 -15.82
N GLU A 138 8.25 -7.21 -15.43
CA GLU A 138 8.27 -8.36 -16.34
C GLU A 138 7.01 -9.20 -16.26
N LYS A 139 6.41 -9.32 -15.07
CA LYS A 139 5.28 -10.22 -14.83
C LYS A 139 4.35 -9.74 -13.72
N VAL A 140 3.11 -10.20 -13.82
CA VAL A 140 2.12 -10.15 -12.74
C VAL A 140 2.34 -11.37 -11.86
N PHE A 141 2.65 -11.16 -10.58
CA PHE A 141 2.77 -12.24 -9.61
C PHE A 141 1.41 -12.70 -9.13
N PHE A 142 0.50 -11.74 -8.98
CA PHE A 142 -0.74 -11.97 -8.28
C PHE A 142 -1.80 -10.95 -8.68
N ARG A 143 -3.04 -11.41 -8.76
CA ARG A 143 -4.19 -10.55 -9.05
C ARG A 143 -5.44 -11.13 -8.40
N CYS A 144 -6.15 -10.30 -7.65
CA CYS A 144 -7.34 -10.73 -6.90
C CYS A 144 -8.39 -9.62 -6.85
N LYS A 145 -9.63 -9.99 -6.54
CA LYS A 145 -10.66 -9.04 -6.11
C LYS A 145 -10.60 -8.92 -4.59
N TYR A 146 -11.06 -7.79 -4.05
CA TYR A 146 -11.18 -7.62 -2.60
C TYR A 146 -12.55 -7.05 -2.21
N LYS A 147 -12.96 -7.31 -0.98
CA LYS A 147 -14.08 -6.67 -0.29
C LYS A 147 -13.61 -6.20 1.08
N SER A 148 -13.71 -4.90 1.34
CA SER A 148 -13.32 -4.27 2.59
C SER A 148 -14.53 -4.12 3.50
N TYR A 149 -14.40 -4.61 4.72
CA TYR A 149 -15.32 -4.35 5.83
C TYR A 149 -14.62 -3.46 6.86
N THR A 150 -15.36 -2.99 7.86
CA THR A 150 -14.79 -2.16 8.93
C THR A 150 -13.69 -2.88 9.73
N ASP A 151 -13.90 -4.18 9.98
CA ASP A 151 -13.06 -5.01 10.85
C ASP A 151 -12.06 -5.88 10.09
N LYS A 152 -12.36 -6.26 8.84
CA LYS A 152 -11.54 -7.17 8.03
C LYS A 152 -11.57 -6.86 6.54
N THR A 153 -10.61 -7.41 5.81
CA THR A 153 -10.61 -7.47 4.35
C THR A 153 -10.69 -8.91 3.89
N GLU A 154 -11.53 -9.19 2.90
CA GLU A 154 -11.60 -10.49 2.24
C GLU A 154 -11.05 -10.39 0.81
N TYR A 155 -10.24 -11.38 0.44
CA TYR A 155 -9.59 -11.45 -0.86
C TYR A 155 -10.12 -12.66 -1.63
N PHE A 156 -10.35 -12.50 -2.93
CA PHE A 156 -10.97 -13.52 -3.78
C PHE A 156 -10.13 -13.72 -5.03
N LYS A 157 -9.88 -14.99 -5.38
CA LYS A 157 -9.24 -15.33 -6.64
C LYS A 157 -10.09 -14.80 -7.81
N LEU A 158 -9.41 -14.23 -8.81
CA LEU A 158 -10.06 -13.82 -10.07
C LEU A 158 -10.59 -15.03 -10.85
#